data_AF-A0A8J6NV70-F1
#
_entry.id   AF-A0A8J6NV70-F1
#
_cell.length_a   1.000
_cell.length_b   1.000
_cell.length_c   1.000
_cell.angle_alpha   90.00
_cell.angle_beta   90.00
_cell.angle_gamma   90.00
#
_symmetry.space_group_name_H-M   'P 1'
#
loop_
_entity.id
_entity.type
_entity.pdbx_description
1 polymer ?
#
loop_
_entity_poly.entity_id
_entity_poly.type
_entity_poly.pdbx_seq_one_letter_code
_entity_poly.pdbx_strand_id
1 'polypeptide(L)'
;MAFEDFSNYIAVNCSRLNPRVPDKKDQEKYVHNWQQRYAKVFKEGNEEQTFIWNIRVHKALKEVFTSASFYQESLIVKESKSWASFYFLNYYSLFHALLSCIYLIPEESIDNLPEITHSKVVKVFKSHFCDKKPHIIDEKIVDLFYLSQFLREYYSYNLPPNDFMYGINGDSKPDIELPYYLESTFQLASFLSELLERACGKHGKEIKNKHKHRDLVTKYYCQVNSSKHPATGDYILHYVDKVRMRETLEYPAPVAFVIELEHFTDEFRNYEGGDKPIHADGSEINTAGFVYRAIR
;
A
#
# COMPACT_ATOMS: atom_id res chain seq x y z
N MET A 1 -21.19 14.39 7.96
CA MET A 1 -20.47 13.27 8.58
C MET A 1 -19.53 12.71 7.55
N ALA A 2 -18.34 12.38 8.00
CA ALA A 2 -17.19 12.04 7.17
C ALA A 2 -16.65 10.68 7.62
N PHE A 3 -15.88 9.98 6.79
CA PHE A 3 -15.32 8.68 7.14
C PHE A 3 -14.48 8.73 8.45
N GLU A 4 -13.90 9.90 8.74
CA GLU A 4 -13.20 10.24 9.98
C GLU A 4 -14.06 10.05 11.24
N ASP A 5 -15.39 10.23 11.16
CA ASP A 5 -16.31 9.98 12.28
C ASP A 5 -16.35 8.48 12.66
N PHE A 6 -15.91 7.61 11.75
CA PHE A 6 -15.71 6.20 12.00
C PHE A 6 -14.25 5.88 12.33
N SER A 7 -13.39 6.82 12.71
CA SER A 7 -12.06 6.53 13.24
C SER A 7 -12.00 6.71 14.76
N ASN A 8 -11.11 5.96 15.43
CA ASN A 8 -10.76 6.21 16.84
C ASN A 8 -9.48 7.05 16.96
N TYR A 9 -8.85 7.38 15.84
CA TYR A 9 -7.58 8.10 15.79
C TYR A 9 -7.83 9.60 15.60
N ILE A 10 -7.03 10.41 16.29
CA ILE A 10 -7.23 11.87 16.37
C ILE A 10 -6.97 12.56 15.02
N ALA A 11 -6.02 12.04 14.24
CA ALA A 11 -5.67 12.57 12.93
C ALA A 11 -5.86 11.47 11.89
N VAL A 12 -6.99 11.47 11.18
CA VAL A 12 -7.22 10.61 10.01
C VAL A 12 -7.70 11.50 8.90
N ASN A 13 -7.15 11.30 7.71
CA ASN A 13 -7.51 12.04 6.53
C ASN A 13 -8.25 11.10 5.56
N CYS A 14 -9.52 11.38 5.30
CA CYS A 14 -10.32 10.72 4.28
C CYS A 14 -10.82 11.72 3.23
N SER A 15 -10.12 12.84 3.05
CA SER A 15 -10.51 13.93 2.13
C SER A 15 -10.69 13.51 0.67
N ARG A 16 -10.03 12.43 0.22
CA ARG A 16 -10.21 11.87 -1.12
C ARG A 16 -11.35 10.85 -1.18
N LEU A 17 -11.66 10.19 -0.06
CA LEU A 17 -12.73 9.19 0.04
C LEU A 17 -14.11 9.83 0.26
N ASN A 18 -14.18 10.89 1.06
CA ASN A 18 -15.43 11.57 1.43
C ASN A 18 -16.25 12.05 0.22
N PRO A 19 -15.66 12.70 -0.81
CA PRO A 19 -16.42 13.12 -1.99
C PRO A 19 -16.96 11.95 -2.83
N ARG A 20 -16.38 10.75 -2.70
CA ARG A 20 -16.82 9.55 -3.43
C ARG A 20 -18.05 8.90 -2.81
N VAL A 21 -18.25 9.10 -1.50
CA VAL A 21 -19.40 8.59 -0.75
C VAL A 21 -19.98 9.72 0.09
N PRO A 22 -20.67 10.69 -0.53
CA PRO A 22 -21.13 11.89 0.18
C PRO A 22 -22.30 11.61 1.13
N ASP A 23 -23.11 10.58 0.85
CA ASP A 23 -24.22 10.20 1.71
C ASP A 23 -23.74 9.40 2.93
N LYS A 24 -24.19 9.85 4.10
CA LYS A 24 -23.81 9.24 5.37
C LYS A 24 -24.24 7.78 5.47
N LYS A 25 -25.46 7.43 5.06
CA LYS A 25 -25.97 6.06 5.21
C LYS A 25 -25.16 5.11 4.34
N ASP A 26 -24.71 5.57 3.18
CA ASP A 26 -23.80 4.80 2.32
C ASP A 26 -22.41 4.63 2.93
N GLN A 27 -21.86 5.65 3.62
CA GLN A 27 -20.63 5.50 4.41
C GLN A 27 -20.78 4.46 5.53
N GLU A 28 -21.85 4.57 6.34
CA GLU A 28 -22.16 3.60 7.41
C GLU A 28 -22.27 2.17 6.87
N LYS A 29 -22.97 2.00 5.74
CA LYS A 29 -23.11 0.70 5.06
C LYS A 29 -21.78 0.17 4.56
N TYR A 30 -20.94 1.02 3.97
CA TYR A 30 -19.60 0.64 3.52
C TYR A 30 -18.74 0.15 4.69
N VAL A 31 -18.67 0.93 5.77
CA VAL A 31 -17.92 0.59 6.99
C VAL A 31 -18.43 -0.72 7.59
N HIS A 32 -19.74 -0.87 7.73
CA HIS A 32 -20.35 -2.07 8.29
C HIS A 32 -20.02 -3.32 7.47
N ASN A 33 -20.04 -3.23 6.13
CA ASN A 33 -19.68 -4.34 5.25
C ASN A 33 -18.24 -4.81 5.50
N TRP A 34 -17.28 -3.89 5.53
CA TRP A 34 -15.87 -4.24 5.79
C TRP A 34 -15.67 -4.79 7.21
N GLN A 35 -16.29 -4.18 8.22
CA GLN A 35 -16.23 -4.69 9.59
C GLN A 35 -16.78 -6.12 9.70
N GLN A 36 -17.88 -6.44 8.99
CA GLN A 36 -18.40 -7.81 8.96
C GLN A 36 -17.42 -8.80 8.33
N ARG A 37 -16.77 -8.42 7.22
CA ARG A 37 -15.78 -9.27 6.53
C ARG A 37 -14.56 -9.55 7.43
N TYR A 38 -14.01 -8.53 8.09
CA TYR A 38 -12.93 -8.73 9.05
C TYR A 38 -13.38 -9.47 10.32
N ALA A 39 -14.59 -9.20 10.82
CA ALA A 39 -15.12 -9.94 11.97
C ALA A 39 -15.25 -11.44 11.67
N LYS A 40 -15.65 -11.81 10.45
CA LYS A 40 -15.74 -13.19 10.01
C LYS A 40 -14.38 -13.89 10.10
N VAL A 41 -13.32 -13.25 9.61
CA VAL A 41 -11.94 -13.76 9.67
C VAL A 41 -11.54 -14.14 11.09
N PHE A 42 -11.74 -13.26 12.08
CA PHE A 42 -11.30 -13.51 13.45
C PHE A 42 -12.22 -14.46 14.23
N LYS A 43 -13.53 -14.45 13.95
CA LYS A 43 -14.49 -15.38 14.57
C LYS A 43 -14.27 -16.82 14.13
N GLU A 44 -14.07 -17.04 12.83
CA GLU A 44 -13.90 -18.36 12.23
C GLU A 44 -12.43 -18.85 12.29
N GLY A 45 -11.49 -17.92 12.35
CA GLY A 45 -10.06 -18.19 12.36
C GLY A 45 -9.51 -18.72 13.68
N ASN A 46 -8.24 -19.14 13.66
CA ASN A 46 -7.46 -19.51 14.84
C ASN A 46 -6.55 -18.33 15.29
N GLU A 47 -5.74 -18.56 16.33
CA GLU A 47 -4.76 -17.57 16.83
C GLU A 47 -3.77 -17.10 15.75
N GLU A 48 -3.52 -17.91 14.72
CA GLU A 48 -2.57 -17.59 13.64
C GLU A 48 -3.05 -16.44 12.77
N GLN A 49 -4.37 -16.22 12.66
CA GLN A 49 -4.92 -15.12 11.88
C GLN A 49 -4.42 -13.76 12.37
N THR A 50 -4.29 -13.57 13.68
CA THR A 50 -3.74 -12.34 14.25
C THR A 50 -2.34 -12.07 13.73
N PHE A 51 -1.47 -13.09 13.62
CA PHE A 51 -0.13 -12.92 13.06
C PHE A 51 -0.15 -12.66 11.56
N ILE A 52 -0.94 -13.42 10.80
CA ILE A 52 -1.05 -13.29 9.34
C ILE A 52 -1.50 -11.88 8.96
N TRP A 53 -2.51 -11.35 9.65
CA TRP A 53 -3.03 -10.01 9.37
C TRP A 53 -2.07 -8.91 9.81
N ASN A 54 -1.23 -9.15 10.82
CA ASN A 54 -0.22 -8.18 11.23
C ASN A 54 0.86 -8.05 10.16
N ILE A 55 1.28 -9.19 9.59
CA ILE A 55 2.20 -9.24 8.44
C ILE A 55 1.63 -8.53 7.23
N ARG A 56 0.32 -8.70 6.95
CA ARG A 56 -0.38 -8.02 5.86
C ARG A 56 -0.41 -6.51 6.03
N VAL A 57 -0.71 -6.02 7.23
CA VAL A 57 -0.71 -4.58 7.52
C VAL A 57 0.69 -4.00 7.36
N HIS A 58 1.73 -4.66 7.89
CA HIS A 58 3.12 -4.25 7.70
C HIS A 58 3.49 -4.18 6.22
N LYS A 59 3.11 -5.20 5.45
CA LYS A 59 3.31 -5.21 3.99
C LYS A 59 2.56 -4.06 3.32
N ALA A 60 1.30 -3.84 3.64
CA ALA A 60 0.50 -2.74 3.08
C ALA A 60 1.16 -1.37 3.33
N LEU A 61 1.68 -1.13 4.54
CA LEU A 61 2.46 0.06 4.89
C LEU A 61 3.74 0.19 4.02
N LYS A 62 4.49 -0.90 3.84
CA LYS A 62 5.65 -0.90 2.94
C LYS A 62 5.28 -0.59 1.50
N GLU A 63 4.16 -1.12 1.01
CA GLU A 63 3.65 -0.84 -0.34
C GLU A 63 3.28 0.64 -0.50
N VAL A 64 2.67 1.27 0.52
CA VAL A 64 2.42 2.73 0.56
C VAL A 64 3.72 3.52 0.43
N PHE A 65 4.74 3.21 1.25
CA PHE A 65 6.01 3.94 1.21
C PHE A 65 6.83 3.67 -0.07
N THR A 66 6.76 2.46 -0.60
CA THR A 66 7.38 2.11 -1.89
C THR A 66 6.73 2.90 -3.01
N SER A 67 5.39 2.93 -3.03
CA SER A 67 4.61 3.72 -3.98
C SER A 67 4.97 5.20 -3.93
N ALA A 68 4.98 5.80 -2.73
CA ALA A 68 5.33 7.19 -2.52
C ALA A 68 6.77 7.49 -2.96
N SER A 69 7.72 6.60 -2.68
CA SER A 69 9.13 6.79 -3.06
C SER A 69 9.30 6.78 -4.56
N PHE A 70 8.69 5.82 -5.26
CA PHE A 70 8.72 5.80 -6.72
C PHE A 70 8.07 7.04 -7.32
N TYR A 71 6.98 7.55 -6.75
CA TYR A 71 6.40 8.80 -7.22
C TYR A 71 7.36 9.98 -7.05
N GLN A 72 7.95 10.16 -5.87
CA GLN A 72 8.88 11.27 -5.61
C GLN A 72 10.13 11.19 -6.49
N GLU A 73 10.72 10.00 -6.62
CA GLU A 73 11.86 9.76 -7.52
C GLU A 73 11.48 10.01 -8.98
N SER A 74 10.23 9.74 -9.37
CA SER A 74 9.75 10.04 -10.73
C SER A 74 9.87 11.53 -11.06
N LEU A 75 9.67 12.42 -10.08
CA LEU A 75 9.77 13.86 -10.27
C LEU A 75 11.21 14.29 -10.57
N ILE A 76 12.20 13.70 -9.87
CA ILE A 76 13.63 13.96 -10.12
C ILE A 76 14.04 13.47 -11.50
N VAL A 77 13.67 12.25 -11.88
CA VAL A 77 14.06 11.72 -13.20
C VAL A 77 13.36 12.47 -14.34
N LYS A 78 12.19 13.10 -14.07
CA LYS A 78 11.53 13.99 -15.02
C LYS A 78 12.32 15.28 -15.25
N GLU A 79 12.88 15.88 -14.20
CA GLU A 79 13.73 17.09 -14.32
C GLU A 79 14.94 16.83 -15.23
N SER A 80 15.54 15.64 -15.12
CA SER A 80 16.65 15.19 -15.97
C SER A 80 16.21 14.66 -17.35
N LYS A 81 14.92 14.69 -17.69
CA LYS A 81 14.34 14.15 -18.93
C LYS A 81 14.65 12.66 -19.17
N SER A 82 14.83 11.89 -18.10
CA SER A 82 15.02 10.45 -18.17
C SER A 82 13.67 9.73 -18.31
N TRP A 83 13.03 9.86 -19.48
CA TRP A 83 11.62 9.46 -19.69
C TRP A 83 11.33 7.98 -19.47
N ALA A 84 12.26 7.09 -19.85
CA ALA A 84 12.10 5.67 -19.60
C ALA A 84 11.96 5.38 -18.09
N SER A 85 12.83 5.97 -17.28
CA SER A 85 12.78 5.89 -15.82
C SER A 85 11.53 6.58 -15.25
N PHE A 86 11.15 7.74 -15.80
CA PHE A 86 9.94 8.46 -15.39
C PHE A 86 8.68 7.59 -15.51
N TYR A 87 8.44 6.99 -16.68
CA TYR A 87 7.27 6.14 -16.90
C TYR A 87 7.34 4.83 -16.13
N PHE A 88 8.54 4.25 -15.97
CA PHE A 88 8.76 3.09 -15.11
C PHE A 88 8.33 3.38 -13.67
N LEU A 89 8.82 4.46 -13.08
CA LEU A 89 8.55 4.83 -11.70
C LEU A 89 7.08 5.19 -11.48
N ASN A 90 6.44 5.92 -12.40
CA ASN A 90 5.00 6.22 -12.31
C ASN A 90 4.14 4.94 -12.32
N TYR A 91 4.44 4.02 -13.23
CA TYR A 91 3.74 2.73 -13.33
C TYR A 91 3.85 1.92 -12.04
N TYR A 92 5.07 1.74 -11.53
CA TYR A 92 5.28 0.96 -10.31
C TYR A 92 4.76 1.68 -9.07
N SER A 93 4.79 3.02 -9.05
CA SER A 93 4.16 3.79 -7.98
C SER A 93 2.66 3.46 -7.87
N LEU A 94 1.92 3.49 -8.98
CA LEU A 94 0.51 3.12 -8.98
C LEU A 94 0.30 1.64 -8.64
N PHE A 95 1.12 0.74 -9.18
CA PHE A 95 1.05 -0.70 -8.88
C PHE A 95 1.15 -0.99 -7.36
N HIS A 96 2.13 -0.41 -6.68
CA HIS A 96 2.30 -0.58 -5.23
C HIS A 96 1.17 0.10 -4.43
N ALA A 97 0.64 1.23 -4.90
CA ALA A 97 -0.54 1.86 -4.32
C ALA A 97 -1.76 0.92 -4.35
N LEU A 98 -2.03 0.25 -5.48
CA LEU A 98 -3.12 -0.74 -5.57
C LEU A 98 -2.87 -1.95 -4.66
N LEU A 99 -1.63 -2.46 -4.63
CA LEU A 99 -1.25 -3.59 -3.79
C LEU A 99 -1.48 -3.31 -2.30
N SER A 100 -1.19 -2.10 -1.82
CA SER A 100 -1.39 -1.76 -0.41
C SER A 100 -2.83 -2.04 0.06
N CYS A 101 -3.83 -1.72 -0.76
CA CYS A 101 -5.23 -2.04 -0.48
C CYS A 101 -5.53 -3.53 -0.64
N ILE A 102 -4.94 -4.20 -1.63
CA ILE A 102 -5.20 -5.64 -1.90
C ILE A 102 -4.72 -6.53 -0.74
N TYR A 103 -3.58 -6.21 -0.12
CA TYR A 103 -3.09 -6.92 1.07
C TYR A 103 -4.09 -6.89 2.23
N LEU A 104 -5.04 -5.95 2.23
CA LEU A 104 -6.07 -5.80 3.24
C LEU A 104 -7.41 -6.46 2.87
N ILE A 105 -7.52 -7.15 1.71
CA ILE A 105 -8.75 -7.83 1.29
C ILE A 105 -8.87 -9.21 1.98
N PRO A 106 -9.95 -9.49 2.75
CA PRO A 106 -10.14 -10.77 3.43
C PRO A 106 -10.25 -12.00 2.55
N GLU A 107 -10.77 -11.83 1.34
CA GLU A 107 -11.02 -12.92 0.39
C GLU A 107 -9.77 -13.33 -0.39
N GLU A 108 -8.73 -12.50 -0.41
CA GLU A 108 -7.47 -12.86 -1.04
C GLU A 108 -6.63 -13.70 -0.07
N SER A 109 -5.99 -14.77 -0.56
CA SER A 109 -5.09 -15.59 0.26
C SER A 109 -3.70 -14.95 0.34
N ILE A 110 -3.12 -14.87 1.55
CA ILE A 110 -1.75 -14.38 1.73
C ILE A 110 -0.72 -15.18 0.92
N ASP A 111 -0.98 -16.45 0.64
CA ASP A 111 -0.06 -17.29 -0.12
C ASP A 111 0.08 -16.87 -1.58
N ASN A 112 -1.00 -16.31 -2.16
CA ASN A 112 -1.06 -15.95 -3.57
C ASN A 112 -0.62 -14.50 -3.84
N LEU A 113 -0.60 -13.65 -2.81
CA LEU A 113 -0.31 -12.22 -2.96
C LEU A 113 1.13 -11.90 -3.38
N PRO A 114 2.18 -12.63 -2.93
CA PRO A 114 3.56 -12.35 -3.36
C PRO A 114 3.79 -12.56 -4.86
N GLU A 115 3.03 -13.45 -5.48
CA GLU A 115 3.17 -13.84 -6.89
C GLU A 115 2.03 -13.26 -7.76
N ILE A 116 1.29 -12.29 -7.24
CA ILE A 116 0.18 -11.68 -7.97
C ILE A 116 0.67 -10.95 -9.23
N THR A 117 0.08 -11.29 -10.37
CA THR A 117 0.46 -10.67 -11.64
C THR A 117 -0.07 -9.24 -11.75
N HIS A 118 0.59 -8.42 -12.57
CA HIS A 118 0.19 -7.04 -12.85
C HIS A 118 -1.28 -6.90 -13.29
N SER A 119 -1.74 -7.77 -14.20
CA SER A 119 -3.14 -7.78 -14.66
C SER A 119 -4.11 -8.22 -13.55
N LYS A 120 -3.69 -9.13 -12.67
CA LYS A 120 -4.52 -9.60 -11.56
C LYS A 120 -4.66 -8.53 -10.48
N VAL A 121 -3.63 -7.72 -10.21
CA VAL A 121 -3.70 -6.57 -9.29
C VAL A 121 -4.83 -5.62 -9.69
N VAL A 122 -4.83 -5.16 -10.95
CA VAL A 122 -5.88 -4.24 -11.45
C VAL A 122 -7.27 -4.87 -11.34
N LYS A 123 -7.40 -6.14 -11.75
CA LYS A 123 -8.69 -6.85 -11.71
C LYS A 123 -9.24 -6.99 -10.28
N VAL A 124 -8.40 -7.41 -9.33
CA VAL A 124 -8.81 -7.57 -7.92
C VAL A 124 -9.17 -6.21 -7.34
N PHE A 125 -8.32 -5.20 -7.51
CA PHE A 125 -8.57 -3.86 -7.02
C PHE A 125 -9.89 -3.30 -7.55
N LYS A 126 -10.09 -3.33 -8.88
CA LYS A 126 -11.30 -2.84 -9.54
C LYS A 126 -12.55 -3.50 -8.96
N SER A 127 -12.54 -4.83 -8.83
CA SER A 127 -13.69 -5.60 -8.34
C SER A 127 -14.10 -5.30 -6.89
N HIS A 128 -13.17 -4.82 -6.06
CA HIS A 128 -13.41 -4.53 -4.64
C HIS A 128 -13.67 -3.06 -4.36
N PHE A 129 -13.04 -2.14 -5.09
CA PHE A 129 -13.02 -0.71 -4.75
C PHE A 129 -13.63 0.19 -5.83
N CYS A 130 -13.70 -0.28 -7.08
CA CYS A 130 -14.25 0.50 -8.18
C CYS A 130 -15.63 0.00 -8.61
N ASP A 131 -15.87 -1.31 -8.70
CA ASP A 131 -17.12 -1.87 -9.26
C ASP A 131 -18.26 -1.95 -8.24
N LYS A 132 -17.93 -2.20 -6.98
CA LYS A 132 -18.91 -2.39 -5.90
C LYS A 132 -19.37 -1.04 -5.37
N LYS A 133 -20.68 -0.88 -5.20
CA LYS A 133 -21.25 0.30 -4.56
C LYS A 133 -21.01 0.30 -3.04
N PRO A 134 -20.70 1.46 -2.44
CA PRO A 134 -20.36 2.73 -3.10
C PRO A 134 -18.98 2.67 -3.76
N HIS A 135 -18.85 3.31 -4.94
CA HIS A 135 -17.63 3.36 -5.76
C HIS A 135 -16.56 4.23 -5.08
N ILE A 136 -15.94 3.68 -4.03
CA ILE A 136 -15.03 4.37 -3.11
C ILE A 136 -13.78 4.92 -3.82
N ILE A 137 -13.37 4.29 -4.93
CA ILE A 137 -12.36 4.77 -5.86
C ILE A 137 -12.97 4.82 -7.27
N ASP A 138 -12.66 5.87 -8.02
CA ASP A 138 -13.15 6.05 -9.40
C ASP A 138 -12.48 5.09 -10.40
N GLU A 139 -13.20 4.67 -11.44
CA GLU A 139 -12.69 3.74 -12.45
C GLU A 139 -11.52 4.32 -13.27
N LYS A 140 -11.37 5.64 -13.38
CA LYS A 140 -10.25 6.27 -14.09
C LYS A 140 -8.87 5.87 -13.55
N ILE A 141 -8.77 5.38 -12.32
CA ILE A 141 -7.50 4.80 -11.80
C ILE A 141 -7.03 3.62 -12.67
N VAL A 142 -7.96 2.87 -13.25
CA VAL A 142 -7.69 1.73 -14.15
C VAL A 142 -7.19 2.24 -15.49
N ASP A 143 -7.81 3.31 -16.02
CA ASP A 143 -7.36 3.95 -17.27
C ASP A 143 -5.94 4.49 -17.11
N LEU A 144 -5.65 5.16 -15.99
CA LEU A 144 -4.32 5.66 -15.66
C LEU A 144 -3.30 4.52 -15.54
N PHE A 145 -3.68 3.37 -14.98
CA PHE A 145 -2.82 2.20 -14.89
C PHE A 145 -2.44 1.68 -16.28
N TYR A 146 -3.40 1.51 -17.17
CA TYR A 146 -3.13 1.04 -18.54
C TYR A 146 -2.36 2.06 -19.37
N LEU A 147 -2.64 3.35 -19.21
CA LEU A 147 -1.84 4.41 -19.83
C LEU A 147 -0.38 4.35 -19.34
N SER A 148 -0.16 4.23 -18.03
CA SER A 148 1.18 4.12 -17.46
C SER A 148 1.91 2.86 -17.91
N GLN A 149 1.19 1.73 -18.03
CA GLN A 149 1.73 0.48 -18.57
C GLN A 149 2.19 0.66 -20.02
N PHE A 150 1.33 1.24 -20.85
CA PHE A 150 1.63 1.51 -22.26
C PHE A 150 2.85 2.41 -22.39
N LEU A 151 2.93 3.50 -21.63
CA LEU A 151 4.06 4.44 -21.70
C LEU A 151 5.38 3.79 -21.26
N ARG A 152 5.34 3.00 -20.17
CA ARG A 152 6.50 2.21 -19.71
C ARG A 152 6.98 1.25 -20.80
N GLU A 153 6.08 0.47 -21.38
CA GLU A 153 6.43 -0.52 -22.41
C GLU A 153 6.91 0.15 -23.69
N TYR A 154 6.26 1.23 -24.10
CA TYR A 154 6.65 1.99 -25.28
C TYR A 154 8.10 2.48 -25.18
N TYR A 155 8.47 3.13 -24.07
CA TYR A 155 9.83 3.62 -23.85
C TYR A 155 10.85 2.51 -23.60
N SER A 156 10.43 1.35 -23.10
CA SER A 156 11.32 0.21 -22.86
C SER A 156 11.71 -0.50 -24.17
N TYR A 157 10.80 -0.57 -25.15
CA TYR A 157 11.00 -1.39 -26.35
C TYR A 157 11.21 -0.60 -27.64
N ASN A 158 10.69 0.62 -27.74
CA ASN A 158 10.74 1.39 -28.98
C ASN A 158 11.77 2.53 -28.97
N LEU A 159 12.33 2.88 -27.80
CA LEU A 159 13.22 4.01 -27.54
C LEU A 159 13.11 5.12 -28.61
N PRO A 160 12.11 6.01 -28.49
CA PRO A 160 11.87 6.99 -29.54
C PRO A 160 13.09 7.91 -29.71
N PRO A 161 13.45 8.28 -30.96
CA PRO A 161 14.59 9.16 -31.21
C PRO A 161 14.38 10.58 -30.67
N ASN A 162 13.14 10.95 -30.32
CA ASN A 162 12.76 12.22 -29.72
C ASN A 162 11.82 12.02 -28.53
N ASP A 163 11.90 12.94 -27.58
CA ASP A 163 11.03 12.98 -26.40
C ASP A 163 9.69 13.64 -26.72
N PHE A 164 8.73 12.88 -27.23
CA PHE A 164 7.46 13.46 -27.72
C PHE A 164 6.21 13.01 -26.95
N MET A 165 6.22 11.83 -26.33
CA MET A 165 4.99 11.24 -25.75
C MET A 165 4.40 12.10 -24.63
N TYR A 166 5.26 12.70 -23.80
CA TYR A 166 4.81 13.63 -22.76
C TYR A 166 4.08 14.86 -23.32
N GLY A 167 4.42 15.29 -24.54
CA GLY A 167 3.76 16.40 -25.24
C GLY A 167 2.52 15.99 -26.06
N ILE A 168 2.45 14.74 -26.53
CA ILE A 168 1.32 14.24 -27.35
C ILE A 168 0.12 13.81 -26.50
N ASN A 169 0.33 13.37 -25.25
CA ASN A 169 -0.74 12.82 -24.41
C ASN A 169 -1.82 13.83 -23.94
N GLY A 170 -1.87 15.03 -24.52
CA GLY A 170 -2.91 16.03 -24.25
C GLY A 170 -3.01 16.37 -22.76
N ASP A 171 -4.23 16.26 -22.22
CA ASP A 171 -4.56 16.58 -20.83
C ASP A 171 -4.15 15.49 -19.82
N SER A 172 -3.87 14.25 -20.26
CA SER A 172 -3.61 13.13 -19.34
C SER A 172 -2.12 12.93 -19.11
N LYS A 173 -1.62 13.60 -18.06
CA LYS A 173 -0.22 13.54 -17.63
C LYS A 173 -0.12 12.71 -16.35
N PRO A 174 0.61 11.58 -16.37
CA PRO A 174 0.67 10.68 -15.23
C PRO A 174 1.03 11.37 -13.93
N ASP A 175 2.02 12.25 -13.92
CA ASP A 175 2.49 12.97 -12.73
C ASP A 175 1.47 13.99 -12.16
N ILE A 176 0.50 14.43 -12.96
CA ILE A 176 -0.56 15.36 -12.53
C ILE A 176 -1.73 14.59 -11.91
N GLU A 177 -2.13 13.47 -12.52
CA GLU A 177 -3.27 12.68 -12.07
C GLU A 177 -2.92 11.69 -10.96
N LEU A 178 -1.71 11.12 -11.02
CA LEU A 178 -1.25 10.07 -10.10
C LEU A 178 -1.35 10.48 -8.63
N PRO A 179 -0.96 11.69 -8.19
CA PRO A 179 -1.02 12.08 -6.77
C PRO A 179 -2.41 11.91 -6.16
N TYR A 180 -3.46 12.27 -6.92
CA TYR A 180 -4.83 12.11 -6.47
C TYR A 180 -5.17 10.64 -6.17
N TYR A 181 -4.78 9.72 -7.06
CA TYR A 181 -5.04 8.30 -6.88
C TYR A 181 -4.14 7.66 -5.82
N LEU A 182 -2.88 8.07 -5.72
CA LEU A 182 -1.98 7.62 -4.65
C LEU A 182 -2.56 7.99 -3.29
N GLU A 183 -2.89 9.28 -3.07
CA GLU A 183 -3.51 9.74 -1.83
C GLU A 183 -4.81 8.98 -1.54
N SER A 184 -5.68 8.79 -2.54
CA SER A 184 -6.92 8.02 -2.38
C SER A 184 -6.67 6.58 -1.92
N THR A 185 -5.68 5.89 -2.50
CA THR A 185 -5.32 4.52 -2.09
C THR A 185 -4.67 4.47 -0.72
N PHE A 186 -3.84 5.45 -0.36
CA PHE A 186 -3.17 5.50 0.95
C PHE A 186 -4.18 5.74 2.07
N GLN A 187 -5.11 6.67 1.86
CA GLN A 187 -6.23 6.91 2.77
C GLN A 187 -7.07 5.64 2.95
N LEU A 188 -7.39 4.96 1.85
CA LEU A 188 -8.17 3.73 1.89
C LEU A 188 -7.44 2.61 2.63
N ALA A 189 -6.15 2.40 2.35
CA ALA A 189 -5.34 1.39 3.03
C ALA A 189 -5.26 1.67 4.54
N SER A 190 -5.04 2.93 4.93
CA SER A 190 -5.04 3.35 6.34
C SER A 190 -6.40 3.06 6.99
N PHE A 191 -7.49 3.51 6.36
CA PHE A 191 -8.83 3.32 6.90
C PHE A 191 -9.20 1.83 7.04
N LEU A 192 -8.87 1.00 6.06
CA LEU A 192 -9.09 -0.45 6.12
C LEU A 192 -8.30 -1.11 7.25
N SER A 193 -7.08 -0.65 7.52
CA SER A 193 -6.24 -1.14 8.62
C SER A 193 -6.87 -0.86 10.00
N GLU A 194 -7.51 0.31 10.17
CA GLU A 194 -8.24 0.66 11.39
C GLU A 194 -9.50 -0.18 11.58
N LEU A 195 -10.24 -0.46 10.50
CA LEU A 195 -11.40 -1.35 10.57
C LEU A 195 -10.99 -2.79 10.93
N LEU A 196 -9.86 -3.26 10.41
CA LEU A 196 -9.27 -4.55 10.74
C LEU A 196 -8.86 -4.61 12.22
N GLU A 197 -8.19 -3.56 12.72
CA GLU A 197 -7.79 -3.47 14.13
C GLU A 197 -8.99 -3.63 15.07
N ARG A 198 -10.07 -2.87 14.81
CA ARG A 198 -11.29 -2.97 15.63
C ARG A 198 -11.91 -4.35 15.61
N ALA A 199 -11.91 -5.01 14.44
CA ALA A 199 -12.38 -6.38 14.34
C ALA A 199 -11.51 -7.34 15.15
N CYS A 200 -10.17 -7.18 15.11
CA CYS A 200 -9.27 -7.99 15.94
C CYS A 200 -9.44 -7.69 17.43
N GLY A 201 -9.59 -6.43 17.85
CA GLY A 201 -9.81 -6.09 19.25
C GLY A 201 -11.11 -6.69 19.82
N LYS A 202 -12.15 -6.83 18.98
CA LYS A 202 -13.45 -7.37 19.39
C LYS A 202 -13.57 -8.89 19.27
N HIS A 203 -12.91 -9.49 18.27
CA HIS A 203 -13.10 -10.89 17.89
C HIS A 203 -11.82 -11.72 17.81
N GLY A 204 -10.65 -11.08 17.94
CA GLY A 204 -9.36 -11.75 17.98
C GLY A 204 -9.23 -12.65 19.20
N LYS A 205 -8.41 -13.69 19.04
CA LYS A 205 -8.16 -14.67 20.10
C LYS A 205 -6.93 -14.25 20.91
N GLU A 206 -7.00 -14.46 22.22
CA GLU A 206 -5.85 -14.27 23.09
C GLU A 206 -4.76 -15.29 22.75
N ILE A 207 -3.52 -14.84 22.57
CA ILE A 207 -2.38 -15.70 22.21
C ILE A 207 -1.53 -15.92 23.46
N LYS A 208 -1.66 -17.11 24.06
CA LYS A 208 -0.99 -17.44 25.34
C LYS A 208 0.50 -17.73 25.19
N ASN A 209 0.92 -18.32 24.07
CA ASN A 209 2.32 -18.64 23.79
C ASN A 209 2.68 -18.28 22.35
N LYS A 210 3.07 -17.01 22.14
CA LYS A 210 3.43 -16.45 20.82
C LYS A 210 4.60 -17.19 20.17
N HIS A 211 5.58 -17.63 20.97
CA HIS A 211 6.77 -18.32 20.46
C HIS A 211 6.45 -19.66 19.79
N LYS A 212 5.32 -20.30 20.12
CA LYS A 212 4.84 -21.48 19.39
C LYS A 212 4.60 -21.20 17.89
N HIS A 213 4.31 -19.95 17.54
CA HIS A 213 4.04 -19.54 16.17
C HIS A 213 5.27 -18.97 15.45
N ARG A 214 6.47 -19.06 16.05
CA ARG A 214 7.70 -18.48 15.48
C ARG A 214 7.97 -18.93 14.05
N ASP A 215 7.82 -20.23 13.77
CA ASP A 215 8.11 -20.77 12.44
C ASP A 215 7.09 -20.27 11.40
N LEU A 216 5.81 -20.18 11.79
CA LEU A 216 4.75 -19.62 10.96
C LEU A 216 4.99 -18.15 10.64
N VAL A 217 5.30 -17.35 11.67
CA VAL A 217 5.61 -15.92 11.53
C VAL A 217 6.81 -15.73 10.60
N THR A 218 7.90 -16.48 10.85
CA THR A 218 9.12 -16.40 10.04
C THR A 218 8.85 -16.76 8.58
N LYS A 219 8.11 -17.85 8.34
CA LYS A 219 7.71 -18.29 6.99
C LYS A 219 6.97 -17.18 6.25
N TYR A 220 5.91 -16.63 6.84
CA TYR A 220 5.08 -15.62 6.17
C TYR A 220 5.81 -14.29 6.00
N TYR A 221 6.65 -13.86 6.96
CA TYR A 221 7.50 -12.69 6.75
C TYR A 221 8.44 -12.89 5.56
N CYS A 222 9.14 -14.02 5.47
CA CYS A 222 10.00 -14.34 4.34
C CYS A 222 9.22 -14.34 3.02
N GLN A 223 8.07 -15.01 2.98
CA GLN A 223 7.26 -15.16 1.79
C GLN A 223 6.67 -13.83 1.29
N VAL A 224 6.27 -12.93 2.19
CA VAL A 224 5.55 -11.69 1.83
C VAL A 224 6.47 -10.48 1.72
N ASN A 225 7.52 -10.41 2.52
CA ASN A 225 8.40 -9.24 2.61
C ASN A 225 9.75 -9.41 1.94
N SER A 226 10.04 -10.58 1.37
CA SER A 226 11.27 -10.83 0.62
C SER A 226 11.04 -11.66 -0.63
N SER A 227 12.08 -11.77 -1.45
CA SER A 227 12.14 -12.70 -2.57
C SER A 227 13.27 -13.70 -2.32
N LYS A 228 13.11 -14.92 -2.82
CA LYS A 228 14.21 -15.89 -2.82
C LYS A 228 15.28 -15.43 -3.80
N HIS A 229 16.51 -15.39 -3.33
CA HIS A 229 17.64 -15.12 -4.19
C HIS A 229 17.77 -16.26 -5.21
N PRO A 230 17.77 -15.98 -6.53
CA PRO A 230 17.68 -17.02 -7.54
C PRO A 230 18.88 -17.97 -7.57
N ALA A 231 20.05 -17.52 -7.11
CA ALA A 231 21.27 -18.35 -7.12
C ALA A 231 21.51 -19.13 -5.82
N THR A 232 21.06 -18.62 -4.67
CA THR A 232 21.32 -19.27 -3.37
C THR A 232 20.08 -19.92 -2.77
N GLY A 233 18.89 -19.53 -3.21
CA GLY A 233 17.61 -19.99 -2.67
C GLY A 233 17.22 -19.31 -1.34
N ASP A 234 18.08 -18.46 -0.79
CA ASP A 234 17.86 -17.80 0.50
C ASP A 234 16.85 -16.66 0.39
N TYR A 235 16.07 -16.47 1.44
CA TYR A 235 15.23 -15.29 1.59
C TYR A 235 16.05 -14.10 2.10
N ILE A 236 16.02 -12.99 1.37
CA ILE A 236 16.73 -11.76 1.76
C ILE A 236 15.74 -10.80 2.42
N LEU A 237 15.62 -10.87 3.74
CA LEU A 237 14.84 -9.91 4.52
C LEU A 237 15.67 -8.66 4.83
N HIS A 238 15.06 -7.49 4.60
CA HIS A 238 15.60 -6.20 5.00
C HIS A 238 15.68 -6.09 6.54
N TYR A 239 16.57 -5.23 7.07
CA TYR A 239 16.72 -5.03 8.51
C TYR A 239 15.38 -4.72 9.20
N VAL A 240 14.63 -3.75 8.66
CA VAL A 240 13.28 -3.37 9.11
C VAL A 240 12.32 -4.55 9.24
N ASP A 241 12.33 -5.48 8.26
CA ASP A 241 11.46 -6.65 8.34
C ASP A 241 11.92 -7.64 9.41
N LYS A 242 13.24 -7.76 9.65
CA LYS A 242 13.79 -8.59 10.72
C LYS A 242 13.42 -8.02 12.10
N VAL A 243 13.50 -6.69 12.26
CA VAL A 243 13.08 -6.00 13.47
C VAL A 243 11.60 -6.24 13.70
N ARG A 244 10.76 -5.92 12.71
CA ARG A 244 9.30 -6.07 12.85
C ARG A 244 8.87 -7.51 13.11
N MET A 245 9.50 -8.49 12.44
CA MET A 245 9.27 -9.92 12.70
C MET A 245 9.57 -10.30 14.14
N ARG A 246 10.64 -9.77 14.72
CA ARG A 246 10.99 -9.99 16.13
C ARG A 246 9.96 -9.33 17.05
N GLU A 247 9.58 -8.08 16.78
CA GLU A 247 8.58 -7.36 17.56
C GLU A 247 7.23 -8.06 17.59
N THR A 248 6.78 -8.64 16.47
CA THR A 248 5.56 -9.45 16.39
C THR A 248 5.53 -10.58 17.43
N LEU A 249 6.70 -11.12 17.82
CA LEU A 249 6.82 -12.20 18.80
C LEU A 249 7.10 -11.71 20.23
N GLU A 250 7.78 -10.57 20.39
CA GLU A 250 8.27 -10.07 21.68
C GLU A 250 7.31 -9.10 22.38
N TYR A 251 6.50 -8.32 21.65
CA TYR A 251 5.58 -7.36 22.28
C TYR A 251 4.40 -8.08 22.96
N PRO A 252 3.95 -7.63 24.15
CA PRO A 252 2.91 -8.30 24.93
C PRO A 252 1.49 -8.20 24.33
N ALA A 253 1.17 -7.13 23.61
CA ALA A 253 -0.11 -6.97 22.88
C ALA A 253 0.01 -7.46 21.43
N PRO A 254 -1.08 -7.75 20.70
CA PRO A 254 -1.00 -7.72 19.25
C PRO A 254 -0.51 -6.32 18.86
N VAL A 255 0.55 -6.27 18.07
CA VAL A 255 1.02 -5.06 17.39
C VAL A 255 -0.20 -4.44 16.70
N ALA A 256 -0.41 -3.13 16.85
CA ALA A 256 -1.56 -2.45 16.29
C ALA A 256 -1.69 -2.80 14.81
N PHE A 257 -2.91 -3.13 14.35
CA PHE A 257 -3.17 -3.44 12.94
C PHE A 257 -3.33 -2.18 12.11
N VAL A 258 -2.93 -1.03 12.63
CA VAL A 258 -2.98 0.25 11.94
C VAL A 258 -1.67 0.51 11.25
N ILE A 259 -1.73 1.23 10.13
CA ILE A 259 -0.56 1.77 9.47
C ILE A 259 0.12 2.75 10.44
N GLU A 260 1.11 2.25 11.18
CA GLU A 260 1.92 3.01 12.14
C GLU A 260 3.04 3.76 11.41
N LEU A 261 2.78 5.04 11.09
CA LEU A 261 3.71 5.86 10.33
C LEU A 261 4.99 6.22 11.09
N GLU A 262 4.92 6.44 12.41
CA GLU A 262 6.03 7.00 13.19
C GLU A 262 7.23 6.06 13.21
N HIS A 263 7.03 4.81 13.62
CA HIS A 263 8.10 3.82 13.69
C HIS A 263 8.68 3.51 12.31
N PHE A 264 7.83 3.38 11.29
CA PHE A 264 8.30 3.07 9.94
C PHE A 264 9.02 4.24 9.27
N THR A 265 8.64 5.48 9.57
CA THR A 265 9.30 6.67 9.02
C THR A 265 10.72 6.82 9.55
N ASP A 266 10.93 6.56 10.83
CA ASP A 266 12.27 6.53 11.42
C ASP A 266 13.11 5.43 10.75
N GLU A 267 12.49 4.28 10.50
CA GLU A 267 13.14 3.13 9.88
C GLU A 267 13.40 3.27 8.37
N PHE A 268 12.59 4.05 7.66
CA PHE A 268 12.64 4.17 6.22
C PHE A 268 13.80 5.05 5.76
N ARG A 269 14.84 4.41 5.19
CA ARG A 269 16.04 5.04 4.60
C ARG A 269 16.94 5.83 5.55
N ASN A 270 16.66 5.93 6.85
CA ASN A 270 17.50 6.73 7.77
C ASN A 270 18.61 5.91 8.48
N TYR A 271 18.45 4.61 8.73
CA TYR A 271 19.42 3.85 9.56
C TYR A 271 20.64 3.29 8.79
N GLU A 272 20.62 3.22 7.46
CA GLU A 272 21.69 2.59 6.68
C GLU A 272 22.58 3.60 5.92
N GLY A 273 22.52 4.89 6.27
CA GLY A 273 23.41 5.90 5.69
C GLY A 273 23.24 6.10 4.18
N GLY A 274 22.06 5.74 3.64
CA GLY A 274 21.74 5.95 2.24
C GLY A 274 21.41 7.41 1.96
N ASP A 275 22.11 8.01 0.99
CA ASP A 275 21.77 9.35 0.51
C ASP A 275 20.34 9.36 -0.05
N LYS A 276 19.57 10.37 0.32
CA LYS A 276 18.23 10.57 -0.25
C LYS A 276 18.39 11.14 -1.67
N PRO A 277 17.51 10.75 -2.62
CA PRO A 277 17.42 11.44 -3.90
C PRO A 277 17.17 12.94 -3.73
N ILE A 278 17.91 13.75 -4.48
CA ILE A 278 17.91 15.21 -4.41
C ILE A 278 17.44 15.78 -5.75
N HIS A 279 16.54 16.78 -5.70
CA HIS A 279 16.10 17.58 -6.83
C HIS A 279 17.22 18.49 -7.34
N ALA A 280 17.08 19.01 -8.57
CA ALA A 280 18.09 19.89 -9.16
C ALA A 280 18.33 21.19 -8.35
N ASP A 281 17.36 21.61 -7.53
CA ASP A 281 17.45 22.78 -6.66
C ASP A 281 18.13 22.50 -5.29
N GLY A 282 18.56 21.26 -5.06
CA GLY A 282 19.20 20.84 -3.80
C GLY A 282 18.23 20.36 -2.72
N SER A 283 16.91 20.38 -2.96
CA SER A 283 15.93 19.84 -2.01
C SER A 283 15.86 18.30 -2.05
N GLU A 284 15.68 17.66 -0.90
CA GLU A 284 15.52 16.20 -0.80
C GLU A 284 14.07 15.78 -1.05
N ILE A 285 13.86 14.58 -1.60
CA ILE A 285 12.52 13.98 -1.62
C ILE A 285 11.95 13.83 -0.22
N ASN A 286 10.64 14.04 -0.08
CA ASN A 286 9.95 13.92 1.20
C ASN A 286 8.85 12.85 1.14
N THR A 287 9.28 11.59 0.96
CA THR A 287 8.38 10.42 0.94
C THR A 287 7.48 10.38 2.17
N ALA A 288 8.08 10.47 3.36
CA ALA A 288 7.33 10.41 4.61
C ALA A 288 6.31 11.56 4.68
N GLY A 289 6.72 12.79 4.39
CA GLY A 289 5.82 13.94 4.37
C GLY A 289 4.67 13.80 3.37
N PHE A 290 4.90 13.19 2.20
CA PHE A 290 3.84 12.87 1.24
C PHE A 290 2.83 11.86 1.82
N VAL A 291 3.32 10.77 2.42
CA VAL A 291 2.47 9.75 3.07
C VAL A 291 1.71 10.32 4.27
N TYR A 292 2.37 11.09 5.12
CA TYR A 292 1.75 11.75 6.28
C TYR A 292 0.62 12.67 5.84
N ARG A 293 0.83 13.55 4.85
CA ARG A 293 -0.23 14.43 4.33
C ARG A 293 -1.39 13.66 3.72
N ALA A 294 -1.11 12.50 3.12
CA ALA A 294 -2.17 11.68 2.54
C ALA A 294 -3.05 11.06 3.65
N ILE A 295 -2.46 10.57 4.73
CA ILE A 295 -3.14 9.74 5.75
C ILE A 295 -3.60 10.51 6.99
N ARG A 296 -2.93 11.62 7.33
CA ARG A 296 -3.15 12.41 8.56
C ARG A 296 -3.65 13.82 8.25
#